data_AF-A0A932Z244-F1
#
_entry.id   AF-A0A932Z244-F1
#
_cell.length_a   1.000
_cell.length_b   1.000
_cell.length_c   1.000
_cell.angle_alpha   90.00
_cell.angle_beta   90.00
_cell.angle_gamma   90.00
#
_symmetry.space_group_name_H-M   'P 1'
#
loop_
_entity.id
_entity.type
_entity.pdbx_description
1 polymer ?
#
loop_
_entity_poly.entity_id
_entity_poly.type
_entity_poly.pdbx_seq_one_letter_code
_entity_poly.pdbx_strand_id
1 'polypeptide(L)'
;MFFFDNGLDSKRTIGIRDKQILYRNSKGRCQNPGCNKKIEFDEMQVGHKTAWSKGGSTTLRNSVCICYRCNKLQGTDSWATFMKKQGIKDPKTDMKATLETLTITQLKLLAGKHHIRVTGQVVETMFDSHRKAPTKRQYINKLSGVVTNADLHSVSEKSKKKLPKTTKRLIPTKKRKKEKPMWDTLF
;
A
#
# COMPACT_ATOMS: atom_id res chain seq x y z
N MET A 1 -24.82 -19.05 -21.90
CA MET A 1 -24.22 -19.50 -20.64
C MET A 1 -22.70 -19.47 -20.85
N PHE A 2 -22.04 -18.37 -20.47
CA PHE A 2 -20.57 -18.28 -20.60
C PHE A 2 -19.94 -19.13 -19.50
N PHE A 3 -19.46 -20.31 -19.87
CA PHE A 3 -18.56 -21.08 -19.00
C PHE A 3 -17.26 -20.29 -18.95
N PHE A 4 -17.09 -19.45 -17.92
CA PHE A 4 -15.77 -18.98 -17.55
C PHE A 4 -14.98 -20.22 -17.16
N ASP A 5 -14.17 -20.70 -18.09
CA ASP A 5 -13.10 -21.63 -17.82
C ASP A 5 -12.29 -20.98 -16.69
N ASN A 6 -12.40 -21.51 -15.46
CA ASN A 6 -11.98 -20.80 -14.25
C ASN A 6 -10.46 -20.61 -14.16
N GLY A 7 -9.70 -20.89 -15.23
CA GLY A 7 -8.25 -20.68 -15.32
C GLY A 7 -7.48 -21.37 -14.18
N LEU A 8 -8.13 -22.33 -13.52
CA LEU A 8 -7.59 -23.02 -12.36
C LEU A 8 -6.53 -23.97 -12.86
N ASP A 9 -5.33 -23.82 -12.33
CA ASP A 9 -4.22 -24.71 -12.60
C ASP A 9 -4.64 -26.15 -12.32
N SER A 10 -4.57 -27.01 -13.34
CA SER A 10 -4.89 -28.45 -13.22
C SER A 10 -4.10 -29.14 -12.12
N LYS A 11 -2.93 -28.60 -11.75
CA LYS A 11 -2.03 -29.16 -10.74
C LYS A 11 -2.18 -28.39 -9.44
N ARG A 12 -2.28 -29.13 -8.34
CA ARG A 12 -2.34 -28.58 -6.97
C ARG A 12 -0.99 -28.63 -6.25
N THR A 13 -0.01 -29.34 -6.79
CA THR A 13 1.30 -29.56 -6.18
C THR A 13 2.42 -29.18 -7.15
N ILE A 14 3.44 -28.48 -6.64
CA ILE A 14 4.64 -28.13 -7.40
C ILE A 14 5.51 -29.37 -7.67
N GLY A 15 6.30 -29.33 -8.74
CA GLY A 15 7.26 -30.39 -9.04
C GLY A 15 8.37 -30.51 -8.00
N ILE A 16 9.05 -31.68 -7.97
CA ILE A 16 10.11 -31.97 -6.99
C ILE A 16 11.26 -30.96 -7.04
N ARG A 17 11.62 -30.47 -8.24
CA ARG A 17 12.65 -29.45 -8.44
C ARG A 17 12.30 -28.15 -7.72
N ASP A 18 11.07 -27.66 -7.91
CA ASP A 18 10.59 -26.44 -7.25
C ASP A 18 10.44 -26.64 -5.74
N LYS A 19 10.03 -27.84 -5.31
CA LYS A 19 10.00 -28.21 -3.88
C LYS A 19 11.39 -28.08 -3.24
N GLN A 20 12.43 -28.57 -3.91
CA GLN A 20 13.82 -28.43 -3.43
C GLN A 20 14.29 -26.97 -3.40
N ILE A 21 13.96 -26.17 -4.42
CA ILE A 21 14.29 -24.74 -4.43
C ILE A 21 13.59 -24.03 -3.27
N LEU A 22 12.31 -24.32 -3.03
CA LEU A 22 11.54 -23.76 -1.93
C LEU A 22 12.14 -24.10 -0.56
N TYR A 23 12.57 -25.35 -0.38
CA TYR A 23 13.23 -25.82 0.85
C TYR A 23 14.57 -25.10 1.10
N ARG A 24 15.40 -24.95 0.05
CA ARG A 24 16.67 -24.22 0.15
C ARG A 24 16.44 -22.75 0.49
N ASN A 25 15.45 -22.12 -0.16
CA ASN A 25 15.09 -20.72 0.10
C ASN A 25 14.57 -20.49 1.54
N SER A 26 13.88 -21.48 2.12
CA SER A 26 13.40 -21.42 3.50
C SER A 26 14.45 -21.84 4.54
N LYS A 27 15.66 -22.25 4.10
CA LYS A 27 16.74 -22.74 4.96
C LYS A 27 16.29 -23.90 5.87
N GLY A 28 15.43 -24.77 5.34
CA GLY A 28 14.89 -25.92 6.08
C GLY A 28 14.01 -25.55 7.28
N ARG A 29 13.31 -24.41 7.22
CA ARG A 29 12.45 -23.94 8.32
C ARG A 29 11.03 -23.66 7.84
N CYS A 30 10.08 -23.81 8.76
CA CYS A 30 8.70 -23.38 8.56
C CYS A 30 8.67 -21.85 8.36
N GLN A 31 8.14 -21.39 7.23
CA GLN A 31 8.01 -19.96 6.93
C GLN A 31 6.89 -19.28 7.72
N ASN A 32 6.11 -20.02 8.50
CA ASN A 32 5.18 -19.44 9.46
C ASN A 32 5.98 -18.78 10.63
N PRO A 33 5.90 -17.45 10.82
CA PRO A 33 6.59 -16.76 11.92
C PRO A 33 6.21 -17.29 13.30
N GLY A 34 4.95 -17.73 13.49
CA GLY A 34 4.49 -18.29 14.76
C GLY A 34 4.97 -19.73 15.04
N CYS A 35 5.67 -20.38 14.10
CA CYS A 35 6.19 -21.72 14.29
C CYS A 35 7.72 -21.80 14.18
N ASN A 36 8.30 -21.32 13.08
CA ASN A 36 9.75 -21.28 12.79
C ASN A 36 10.55 -22.56 13.11
N LYS A 37 9.89 -23.73 13.19
CA LYS A 37 10.52 -25.03 13.47
C LYS A 37 11.41 -25.43 12.29
N LYS A 38 12.54 -26.09 12.57
CA LYS A 38 13.31 -26.82 11.55
C LYS A 38 12.47 -27.99 11.02
N ILE A 39 12.53 -28.22 9.72
CA ILE A 39 11.79 -29.26 9.02
C ILE A 39 12.78 -29.98 8.10
N GLU A 40 12.74 -31.30 8.07
CA GLU A 40 13.46 -32.09 7.08
C GLU A 40 12.75 -32.02 5.72
N PHE A 41 13.49 -32.25 4.63
CA PHE A 41 12.93 -32.13 3.28
C PHE A 41 11.72 -33.06 3.05
N ASP A 42 11.75 -34.25 3.65
CA ASP A 42 10.71 -35.26 3.52
C ASP A 42 9.44 -34.90 4.31
N GLU A 43 9.60 -34.28 5.48
CA GLU A 43 8.49 -33.79 6.30
C GLU A 43 7.87 -32.49 5.76
N MET A 44 8.58 -31.81 4.85
CA MET A 44 8.16 -30.52 4.30
C MET A 44 6.88 -30.65 3.49
N GLN A 45 5.89 -29.83 3.87
CA GLN A 45 4.66 -29.63 3.11
C GLN A 45 4.70 -28.29 2.36
N VAL A 46 4.00 -28.26 1.22
CA VAL A 46 3.91 -27.06 0.37
C VAL A 46 2.56 -26.40 0.60
N GLY A 47 2.58 -25.26 1.30
CA GLY A 47 1.45 -24.36 1.42
C GLY A 47 1.35 -23.41 0.24
N HIS A 48 0.21 -22.73 0.10
CA HIS A 48 -0.01 -21.69 -0.92
C HIS A 48 -0.28 -20.33 -0.24
N LYS A 49 0.27 -19.23 -0.78
CA LYS A 49 0.01 -17.87 -0.30
C LYS A 49 -1.43 -17.47 -0.59
N THR A 50 -1.84 -17.67 -1.83
CA THR A 50 -3.23 -17.64 -2.26
C THR A 50 -3.70 -19.07 -2.43
N ALA A 51 -4.73 -19.46 -1.69
CA ALA A 51 -5.27 -20.82 -1.74
C ALA A 51 -5.72 -21.19 -3.17
N TRP A 52 -5.46 -22.43 -3.57
CA TRP A 52 -5.84 -22.94 -4.89
C TRP A 52 -7.36 -22.84 -5.13
N SER A 53 -8.17 -23.12 -4.11
CA SER A 53 -9.64 -22.96 -4.15
C SER A 53 -10.12 -21.52 -4.38
N LYS A 54 -9.23 -20.53 -4.21
CA LYS A 54 -9.49 -19.10 -4.48
C LYS A 54 -8.84 -18.62 -5.77
N GLY A 55 -8.45 -19.53 -6.68
CA GLY A 55 -7.78 -19.17 -7.93
C GLY A 55 -6.27 -18.98 -7.83
N GLY A 56 -5.63 -19.43 -6.74
CA GLY A 56 -4.18 -19.35 -6.61
C GLY A 56 -3.45 -20.35 -7.52
N SER A 57 -2.50 -19.88 -8.33
CA SER A 57 -1.69 -20.73 -9.21
C SER A 57 -0.65 -21.57 -8.46
N THR A 58 -0.30 -22.75 -8.97
CA THR A 58 0.70 -23.63 -8.35
C THR A 58 2.09 -23.27 -8.88
N THR A 59 2.56 -22.09 -8.49
CA THR A 59 3.88 -21.56 -8.83
C THR A 59 4.77 -21.42 -7.60
N LEU A 60 6.09 -21.52 -7.78
CA LEU A 60 7.08 -21.33 -6.71
C LEU A 60 6.87 -20.00 -5.94
N ARG A 61 6.44 -18.94 -6.63
CA ARG A 61 6.15 -17.63 -6.03
C ARG A 61 4.95 -17.67 -5.08
N ASN A 62 3.93 -18.45 -5.43
CA ASN A 62 2.74 -18.66 -4.61
C ASN A 62 2.96 -19.73 -3.54
N SER A 63 4.00 -20.56 -3.63
CA SER A 63 4.27 -21.60 -2.65
C SER A 63 4.96 -21.10 -1.38
N VAL A 64 4.77 -21.83 -0.28
CA VAL A 64 5.34 -21.57 1.05
C VAL A 64 5.80 -22.89 1.67
N CYS A 65 6.99 -22.91 2.25
CA CYS A 65 7.52 -24.06 3.01
C CYS A 65 6.94 -24.08 4.42
N ILE A 66 6.17 -25.12 4.76
CA ILE A 66 5.52 -25.25 6.07
C ILE A 66 5.55 -26.68 6.59
N CYS A 67 5.45 -26.84 7.91
CA CYS A 67 5.35 -28.16 8.53
C CYS A 67 3.91 -28.70 8.42
N TYR A 68 3.75 -30.01 8.61
CA TYR A 68 2.45 -30.69 8.59
C TYR A 68 1.39 -30.00 9.46
N ARG A 69 1.75 -29.64 10.70
CA ARG A 69 0.85 -28.94 11.63
C ARG A 69 0.36 -27.60 11.07
N CYS A 70 1.28 -26.78 10.54
CA CYS A 70 0.92 -25.47 9.97
C CYS A 70 0.09 -25.61 8.69
N ASN A 71 0.39 -26.61 7.85
CA ASN A 71 -0.40 -26.91 6.66
C ASN A 71 -1.83 -27.31 7.01
N LYS A 72 -2.00 -28.17 8.02
CA LYS A 72 -3.32 -28.57 8.53
C LYS A 72 -4.09 -27.39 9.12
N LEU A 73 -3.42 -26.49 9.85
CA LEU A 73 -4.04 -25.28 10.39
C LEU A 73 -4.41 -24.26 9.30
N GLN A 74 -3.62 -24.18 8.23
CA GLN A 74 -3.91 -23.28 7.10
C GLN A 74 -5.13 -23.76 6.31
N GLY A 75 -5.24 -25.06 6.03
CA GLY A 75 -6.38 -25.62 5.32
C GLY A 75 -6.62 -24.97 3.95
N THR A 76 -7.81 -24.38 3.76
CA THR A 76 -8.22 -23.66 2.55
C THR A 76 -8.05 -22.14 2.63
N ASP A 77 -7.46 -21.65 3.73
CA ASP A 77 -7.25 -20.23 3.92
C ASP A 77 -6.09 -19.70 3.09
N SER A 78 -6.23 -18.43 2.68
CA SER A 78 -5.09 -17.67 2.16
C SER A 78 -4.12 -17.37 3.30
N TRP A 79 -2.84 -17.23 2.98
CA TRP A 79 -1.78 -16.97 3.95
C TRP A 79 -2.01 -15.69 4.76
N ALA A 80 -2.55 -14.64 4.13
CA ALA A 80 -2.91 -13.41 4.85
C ALA A 80 -4.02 -13.66 5.88
N THR A 81 -5.04 -14.43 5.51
CA THR A 81 -6.12 -14.83 6.44
C THR A 81 -5.56 -15.71 7.56
N PHE A 82 -4.69 -16.65 7.23
CA PHE A 82 -4.05 -17.55 8.17
C PHE A 82 -3.20 -16.79 9.20
N MET A 83 -2.37 -15.84 8.76
CA MET A 83 -1.58 -14.98 9.66
C MET A 83 -2.47 -14.15 10.59
N LYS A 84 -3.57 -13.59 10.05
CA LYS A 84 -4.55 -12.85 10.85
C LYS A 84 -5.20 -13.71 11.93
N LYS A 85 -5.53 -14.97 11.62
CA LYS A 85 -6.07 -15.94 12.60
C LYS A 85 -5.09 -16.24 13.73
N GLN A 86 -3.79 -16.20 13.44
CA GLN A 86 -2.73 -16.39 14.44
C GLN A 86 -2.40 -15.12 15.23
N GLY A 87 -3.08 -14.00 14.96
CA GLY A 87 -2.82 -12.71 15.61
C GLY A 87 -1.52 -12.04 15.18
N ILE A 88 -0.84 -12.56 14.15
CA ILE A 88 0.39 -11.97 13.62
C ILE A 88 -0.02 -10.81 12.70
N LYS A 89 0.26 -9.57 13.13
CA LYS A 89 0.01 -8.38 12.33
C LYS A 89 1.19 -8.12 11.40
N ASP A 90 0.89 -7.79 10.15
CA ASP A 90 1.91 -7.36 9.20
C ASP A 90 2.40 -5.95 9.56
N PRO A 91 3.72 -5.71 9.66
CA PRO A 91 4.26 -4.39 10.01
C PRO A 91 3.83 -3.32 9.01
N LYS A 92 3.64 -3.69 7.73
CA LYS A 92 3.11 -2.80 6.70
C LYS A 92 1.69 -2.33 6.99
N THR A 93 0.85 -3.20 7.55
CA THR A 93 -0.54 -2.86 7.90
C THR A 93 -0.57 -1.90 9.08
N ASP A 94 0.28 -2.14 10.08
CA ASP A 94 0.42 -1.24 11.23
C ASP A 94 0.94 0.14 10.79
N MET A 95 1.94 0.20 9.90
CA MET A 95 2.42 1.46 9.32
C MET A 95 1.35 2.18 8.48
N LYS A 96 0.50 1.44 7.76
CA LYS A 96 -0.62 2.08 7.05
C LYS A 96 -1.62 2.69 8.02
N ALA A 97 -1.95 2.00 9.11
CA ALA A 97 -2.85 2.50 10.14
C ALA A 97 -2.29 3.77 10.80
N THR A 98 -1.00 3.83 11.10
CA THR A 98 -0.38 5.06 11.64
C THR A 98 -0.41 6.20 10.62
N LEU A 99 -0.06 5.95 9.35
CA LEU A 99 -0.13 6.96 8.29
C LEU A 99 -1.56 7.43 7.98
N GLU A 100 -2.57 6.60 8.21
CA GLU A 100 -3.99 6.97 8.09
C GLU A 100 -4.42 7.99 9.13
N THR A 101 -3.78 8.05 10.30
CA THR A 101 -4.06 9.11 11.29
C THR A 101 -3.55 10.49 10.84
N LEU A 102 -2.57 10.54 9.93
CA LEU A 102 -1.96 11.79 9.48
C LEU A 102 -2.82 12.57 8.49
N THR A 103 -2.62 13.89 8.48
CA THR A 103 -3.25 14.80 7.51
C THR A 103 -2.54 14.74 6.15
N ILE A 104 -3.23 15.17 5.08
CA ILE A 104 -2.66 15.19 3.71
C ILE A 104 -1.42 16.09 3.63
N THR A 105 -1.38 17.19 4.38
CA THR A 105 -0.24 18.11 4.40
C THR A 105 1.00 17.46 5.02
N GLN A 106 0.81 16.72 6.11
CA GLN A 106 1.87 15.92 6.76
C GLN A 106 2.40 14.82 5.82
N LEU A 107 1.51 14.13 5.11
CA LEU A 107 1.91 13.11 4.12
C LEU A 107 2.71 13.72 2.95
N LYS A 108 2.36 14.93 2.49
CA LYS A 108 3.14 15.66 1.48
C LYS A 108 4.53 16.04 1.99
N LEU A 109 4.66 16.46 3.25
CA LEU A 109 5.96 16.75 3.85
C LEU A 109 6.84 15.49 3.94
N LEU A 110 6.26 14.35 4.32
CA LEU A 110 6.96 13.06 4.31
C LEU A 110 7.41 12.66 2.91
N ALA A 111 6.51 12.76 1.93
CA ALA A 111 6.84 12.46 0.54
C ALA A 111 7.99 13.35 0.04
N GLY A 112 8.01 14.64 0.41
CA GLY A 112 9.11 15.54 0.11
C GLY A 112 10.44 15.14 0.75
N LYS A 113 10.42 14.73 2.03
CA LYS A 113 11.63 14.28 2.76
C LYS A 113 12.29 13.05 2.13
N HIS A 114 11.48 12.12 1.63
CA HIS A 114 11.97 10.90 0.99
C HIS A 114 12.06 11.00 -0.54
N HIS A 115 11.89 12.20 -1.12
CA HIS A 115 11.90 12.42 -2.57
C HIS A 115 10.93 11.53 -3.37
N ILE A 116 9.78 11.17 -2.78
CA ILE A 116 8.78 10.30 -3.39
C ILE A 116 7.76 11.13 -4.16
N ARG A 117 7.69 10.93 -5.48
CA ARG A 117 6.67 11.57 -6.33
C ARG A 117 5.37 10.75 -6.34
N VAL A 118 4.29 11.33 -5.82
CA VAL A 118 2.95 10.73 -5.88
C VAL A 118 2.17 11.38 -7.03
N THR A 119 1.98 10.63 -8.11
CA THR A 119 1.19 11.05 -9.28
C THR A 119 -0.28 10.79 -9.04
N GLY A 120 -1.12 11.71 -9.52
CA GLY A 120 -2.57 11.58 -9.47
C GLY A 120 -3.11 10.54 -10.46
N GLN A 121 -4.37 10.16 -10.30
CA GLN A 121 -5.05 9.24 -11.20
C GLN A 121 -5.56 9.99 -12.44
N VAL A 122 -5.30 9.44 -13.63
CA VAL A 122 -5.96 9.87 -14.87
C VAL A 122 -7.34 9.26 -14.86
N VAL A 123 -8.37 10.09 -14.96
CA VAL A 123 -9.76 9.64 -15.10
C VAL A 123 -10.21 10.00 -16.50
N GLU A 124 -10.56 8.97 -17.24
CA GLU A 124 -11.16 9.08 -18.56
C GLU A 124 -12.68 9.06 -18.39
N THR A 125 -13.33 10.08 -18.92
CA THR A 125 -14.76 10.12 -19.16
C THR A 125 -15.00 9.89 -20.65
N MET A 126 -16.26 9.63 -21.04
CA MET A 126 -16.64 9.34 -22.43
C MET A 126 -16.19 10.43 -23.44
N PHE A 127 -15.89 11.65 -22.99
CA PHE A 127 -15.56 12.79 -23.84
C PHE A 127 -14.29 13.57 -23.43
N ASP A 128 -13.63 13.22 -22.33
CA ASP A 128 -12.44 13.94 -21.87
C ASP A 128 -11.54 13.08 -20.96
N SER A 129 -10.26 13.45 -20.86
CA SER A 129 -9.33 12.84 -19.90
C SER A 129 -8.69 13.94 -19.04
N HIS A 130 -8.88 13.87 -17.72
CA HIS A 130 -8.28 14.83 -16.80
C HIS A 130 -7.53 14.12 -15.67
N ARG A 131 -6.49 14.76 -15.16
CA ARG A 131 -5.70 14.27 -14.02
C ARG A 131 -6.26 14.79 -12.71
N LYS A 132 -6.74 13.89 -11.85
CA LYS A 132 -7.17 14.24 -10.49
C LYS A 132 -5.97 14.38 -9.57
N ALA A 133 -6.08 15.26 -8.58
CA ALA A 133 -5.05 15.41 -7.55
C ALA A 133 -4.82 14.08 -6.79
N PRO A 134 -3.60 13.80 -6.31
CA PRO A 134 -3.34 12.52 -5.65
C PRO A 134 -4.09 12.39 -4.33
N THR A 135 -4.67 11.22 -4.10
CA THR A 135 -5.50 10.96 -2.92
C THR A 135 -4.66 10.57 -1.70
N LYS A 136 -5.22 10.73 -0.49
CA LYS A 136 -4.56 10.32 0.77
C LYS A 136 -4.08 8.86 0.72
N ARG A 137 -4.91 7.96 0.18
CA ARG A 137 -4.59 6.54 0.01
C ARG A 137 -3.38 6.30 -0.90
N GLN A 138 -3.22 7.09 -1.97
CA GLN A 138 -2.06 6.99 -2.87
C GLN A 138 -0.76 7.37 -2.16
N TYR A 139 -0.78 8.39 -1.30
CA TYR A 139 0.38 8.73 -0.45
C TYR A 139 0.69 7.60 0.53
N ILE A 140 -0.31 7.09 1.25
CA ILE A 140 -0.11 6.03 2.25
C ILE A 140 0.49 4.77 1.61
N ASN A 141 -0.02 4.33 0.47
CA ASN A 141 0.48 3.13 -0.21
C ASN A 141 1.96 3.28 -0.62
N LYS A 142 2.37 4.45 -1.12
CA LYS A 142 3.78 4.69 -1.48
C LYS A 142 4.68 4.86 -0.26
N LEU A 143 4.19 5.51 0.80
CA LEU A 143 4.97 5.80 2.01
C LEU A 143 5.13 4.58 2.94
N SER A 144 4.15 3.66 2.97
CA SER A 144 4.15 2.51 3.89
C SER A 144 5.34 1.55 3.78
N GLY A 145 6.11 1.62 2.69
CA GLY A 145 7.32 0.81 2.49
C GLY A 145 8.65 1.54 2.76
N VAL A 146 8.62 2.85 2.99
CA VAL A 146 9.83 3.69 3.09
C VAL A 146 9.92 4.41 4.43
N VAL A 147 8.78 4.76 5.02
CA VAL A 147 8.72 5.57 6.24
C VAL A 147 9.10 4.74 7.46
N THR A 148 9.95 5.32 8.31
CA THR A 148 10.33 4.76 9.61
C THR A 148 9.61 5.48 10.76
N ASN A 149 9.60 4.87 11.96
CA ASN A 149 9.01 5.52 13.15
C ASN A 149 9.68 6.86 13.48
N ALA A 150 10.98 7.01 13.24
CA ALA A 150 11.71 8.26 13.44
C ALA A 150 11.18 9.40 12.55
N ASP A 151 10.76 9.07 11.33
CA ASP A 151 10.19 10.05 10.41
C ASP A 151 8.84 10.57 10.89
N LEU A 152 8.01 9.72 11.49
CA LEU A 152 6.72 10.10 12.07
C LEU A 152 6.89 11.15 13.19
N HIS A 153 7.85 10.93 14.09
CA HIS A 153 8.18 11.89 15.16
C HIS A 153 8.68 13.24 14.60
N SER A 154 9.46 13.21 13.51
CA SER A 154 9.95 14.44 12.89
C SER A 154 8.84 15.32 12.31
N VAL A 155 7.71 14.72 11.94
CA VAL A 155 6.56 15.42 11.37
C VAL A 155 5.68 16.02 12.46
N SER A 156 5.43 15.28 13.55
CA SER A 156 4.66 15.80 14.69
C SER A 156 5.31 17.07 15.26
N GLU A 157 6.64 17.07 15.39
CA GLU A 157 7.39 18.22 15.88
C GLU A 157 7.40 19.39 14.90
N LYS A 158 7.47 19.14 13.59
CA LYS A 158 7.38 20.20 12.57
C LYS A 158 5.99 20.81 12.45
N SER A 159 4.92 20.04 12.67
CA SER A 159 3.55 20.60 12.71
C SER A 159 3.33 21.54 13.89
N LYS A 160 3.98 21.30 15.05
CA LYS A 160 3.91 22.20 16.21
C LYS A 160 4.66 23.51 15.99
N LYS A 161 5.73 23.52 15.19
CA LYS A 161 6.61 24.68 14.97
C LYS A 161 6.10 25.71 13.95
N LYS A 162 4.92 25.53 13.34
CA LYS A 162 4.35 26.53 12.41
C LYS A 162 3.20 27.30 13.05
N LEU A 163 3.54 28.41 13.71
CA LEU A 163 2.67 29.59 13.73
C LEU A 163 3.50 30.89 13.87
N PRO A 164 4.09 31.41 12.79
CA PRO A 164 4.26 32.85 12.69
C PRO A 164 2.89 33.42 12.30
N LYS A 165 2.29 34.22 13.20
CA LYS A 165 1.10 35.02 12.92
C LYS A 165 1.41 35.88 11.71
N THR A 166 0.79 35.61 10.56
CA THR A 166 0.82 36.53 9.42
C THR A 166 0.12 37.80 9.85
N THR A 167 0.89 38.84 10.14
CA THR A 167 0.41 40.22 10.18
C THR A 167 -0.25 40.47 8.83
N LYS A 168 -1.55 40.76 8.84
CA LYS A 168 -2.29 41.20 7.65
C LYS A 168 -1.56 42.42 7.10
N ARG A 169 -0.74 42.26 6.05
CA ARG A 169 -0.35 43.40 5.22
C ARG A 169 -1.61 43.87 4.52
N LEU A 170 -2.17 44.98 5.00
CA LEU A 170 -3.22 45.74 4.33
C LEU A 170 -2.73 46.01 2.90
N ILE A 171 -3.42 45.44 1.92
CA ILE A 171 -3.23 45.80 0.52
C ILE A 171 -3.82 47.21 0.38
N PRO A 172 -3.05 48.24 -0.02
CA PRO A 172 -3.64 49.55 -0.28
C PRO A 172 -4.52 49.43 -1.51
N THR A 173 -5.81 49.70 -1.33
CA THR A 173 -6.79 49.74 -2.41
C THR A 173 -6.45 50.89 -3.35
N LYS A 174 -6.01 50.59 -4.58
CA LYS A 174 -5.94 51.59 -5.65
C LYS A 174 -7.36 52.11 -5.90
N LYS A 175 -7.65 53.34 -5.48
CA LYS A 175 -8.85 54.08 -5.88
C LYS A 175 -8.93 54.08 -7.41
N ARG A 176 -9.94 53.43 -7.97
CA ARG A 176 -10.33 53.60 -9.39
C ARG A 176 -10.64 55.09 -9.61
N LYS A 177 -9.88 55.77 -10.47
CA LYS A 177 -10.30 57.05 -11.04
C LYS A 177 -11.59 56.78 -11.83
N LYS A 178 -12.69 57.45 -11.46
CA LYS A 178 -13.90 57.51 -12.28
C LYS A 178 -13.53 58.27 -13.56
N GLU A 179 -13.42 57.59 -14.67
CA GLU A 179 -13.50 58.25 -15.98
C GLU A 179 -14.94 58.78 -16.13
N LYS A 180 -15.05 60.08 -16.42
CA LYS A 180 -16.34 60.70 -16.73
C LYS A 180 -16.80 60.19 -18.11
N PRO A 181 -18.08 59.83 -18.30
CA PRO A 181 -18.57 59.40 -19.59
C PRO A 181 -18.55 60.56 -20.61
N MET A 182 -18.20 60.21 -21.85
CA MET A 182 -17.96 61.08 -23.01
C MET A 182 -19.27 61.65 -23.61
N TRP A 183 -20.09 62.33 -22.81
CA TRP A 183 -21.29 63.02 -23.34
C TRP A 183 -21.41 64.48 -22.88
N ASP A 184 -20.54 64.95 -21.96
CA ASP A 184 -20.56 66.33 -21.44
C ASP A 184 -19.69 67.33 -22.25
N THR A 185 -19.55 67.16 -23.57
CA THR A 185 -18.73 68.08 -24.42
C THR A 185 -19.43 68.57 -25.68
N LEU A 186 -20.77 68.62 -25.67
CA LEU A 186 -21.54 69.30 -26.70
C LEU A 186 -22.61 70.15 -26.03
N PHE A 187 -22.27 71.40 -25.69
CA PHE A 187 -23.10 72.60 -25.75
C PHE A 187 -22.23 73.82 -25.44
#